data_AF-A0A0L0CBX9-F1
#
_entry.id   AF-A0A0L0CBX9-F1
#
_cell.length_a   1.000
_cell.length_b   1.000
_cell.length_c   1.000
_cell.angle_alpha   90.00
_cell.angle_beta   90.00
_cell.angle_gamma   90.00
#
_symmetry.space_group_name_H-M   'P 1'
#
loop_
_entity.id
_entity.type
_entity.pdbx_description
1 polymer ?
#
loop_
_entity_poly.entity_id
_entity_poly.type
_entity_poly.pdbx_seq_one_letter_code
_entity_poly.pdbx_strand_id
1 'polypeptide(L)'
;MDLHLINATTHRSVITGSIIFNQDIDQFDVLFFITSLKRNGKPWTMLNLTIKGCDFIAKSRRKNMNFPYIVLGELRAANPNFPKSCPIKKRPFVLEFHSLDYEYNKERVKIFDMKIVEYQGNSALNATVIFARDINDFYLDLKVLVPKKKRRPFVLLNMTVNGCEFLNGINNRYLKFAYFIYNQFKQFKGFPTKCPVEKDKPIYIPYFYFDSENSPPYLPVFNCRLSIVSRQKDDFLYRAHFNLRVKDKRPI
;
A
#
# COMPACT_ATOMS: atom_id res chain seq x y z
N MET A 1 -7.82 -10.65 -0.78
CA MET A 1 -8.06 -9.80 -1.97
C MET A 1 -8.86 -8.64 -1.45
N ASP A 2 -8.20 -7.49 -1.28
CA ASP A 2 -8.85 -6.30 -0.73
C ASP A 2 -9.11 -5.35 -1.88
N LEU A 3 -10.39 -5.13 -2.17
CA LEU A 3 -10.86 -4.15 -3.13
C LEU A 3 -11.73 -3.16 -2.37
N HIS A 4 -11.25 -1.92 -2.28
CA HIS A 4 -12.03 -0.84 -1.70
C HIS A 4 -12.55 0.07 -2.82
N LEU A 5 -13.84 0.34 -2.75
CA LEU A 5 -14.51 1.32 -3.57
C LEU A 5 -14.32 2.67 -2.87
N ILE A 6 -13.43 3.50 -3.39
CA ILE A 6 -13.19 4.83 -2.83
C ILE A 6 -14.10 5.79 -3.58
N ASN A 7 -14.97 6.47 -2.83
CA ASN A 7 -15.81 7.54 -3.35
C ASN A 7 -14.91 8.76 -3.61
N ALA A 8 -14.37 8.87 -4.83
CA ALA A 8 -13.61 10.05 -5.23
C ALA A 8 -14.60 11.15 -5.61
N THR A 9 -14.54 12.26 -4.88
CA THR A 9 -15.20 13.52 -5.24
C THR A 9 -14.80 13.88 -6.69
N THR A 10 -15.81 14.17 -7.51
CA THR A 10 -15.82 14.27 -9.00
C THR A 10 -16.15 12.96 -9.76
N HIS A 11 -17.41 12.52 -9.71
CA HIS A 11 -18.09 11.61 -10.66
C HIS A 11 -17.38 10.31 -11.10
N ARG A 12 -16.33 9.85 -10.40
CA ARG A 12 -15.58 8.64 -10.78
C ARG A 12 -15.30 7.81 -9.54
N SER A 13 -15.99 6.69 -9.41
CA SER A 13 -15.61 5.65 -8.43
C SER A 13 -14.26 5.05 -8.84
N VAL A 14 -13.30 5.02 -7.90
CA VAL A 14 -12.00 4.36 -8.12
C VAL A 14 -12.00 3.07 -7.32
N ILE A 15 -11.81 1.95 -8.02
CA ILE A 15 -11.58 0.65 -7.41
C ILE A 15 -10.07 0.54 -7.16
N THR A 16 -9.69 0.49 -5.89
CA THR A 16 -8.30 0.27 -5.49
C THR A 16 -8.22 -1.10 -4.85
N GLY A 17 -7.36 -1.97 -5.35
CA GLY A 17 -7.14 -3.26 -4.70
C GLY A 17 -5.77 -3.83 -4.96
N SER A 18 -5.31 -4.61 -3.99
CA SER A 18 -4.05 -5.34 -4.04
C SER A 18 -4.34 -6.83 -3.84
N ILE A 19 -3.64 -7.64 -4.64
CA ILE A 19 -3.68 -9.09 -4.50
C ILE A 19 -2.27 -9.56 -4.14
N ILE A 20 -2.18 -10.29 -3.04
CA ILE A 20 -0.95 -10.77 -2.43
C ILE A 20 -1.05 -12.29 -2.44
N PHE A 21 -0.09 -12.98 -3.07
CA PHE A 21 0.01 -14.44 -3.04
C PHE A 21 1.42 -14.83 -2.62
N ASN A 22 1.61 -15.86 -1.80
CA ASN A 22 2.93 -16.22 -1.25
C ASN A 22 3.68 -17.30 -2.04
N GLN A 23 3.07 -17.79 -3.11
CA GLN A 23 3.56 -18.87 -3.97
C GLN A 23 3.32 -18.52 -5.43
N ASP A 24 3.99 -19.22 -6.35
CA ASP A 24 3.71 -19.14 -7.78
C ASP A 24 2.22 -19.34 -8.05
N ILE A 25 1.68 -18.54 -8.98
CA ILE A 25 0.26 -18.59 -9.31
C ILE A 25 0.14 -19.31 -10.64
N ASP A 26 -0.13 -20.61 -10.57
CA ASP A 26 -0.44 -21.41 -11.75
C ASP A 26 -1.77 -21.00 -12.36
N GLN A 27 -2.77 -20.78 -11.50
CA GLN A 27 -4.11 -20.32 -11.85
C GLN A 27 -4.67 -19.43 -10.75
N PHE A 28 -5.48 -18.45 -11.13
CA PHE A 28 -6.27 -17.64 -10.21
C PHE A 28 -7.57 -17.21 -10.87
N ASP A 29 -8.58 -16.99 -10.04
CA ASP A 29 -9.84 -16.40 -10.44
C ASP A 29 -9.97 -15.00 -9.81
N VAL A 30 -10.54 -14.06 -10.56
CA VAL A 30 -10.85 -12.72 -10.10
C VAL A 30 -12.36 -12.59 -9.96
N LEU A 31 -12.84 -12.47 -8.73
CA LEU A 31 -14.23 -12.23 -8.43
C LEU A 31 -14.53 -10.72 -8.45
N PHE A 32 -15.42 -10.30 -9.33
CA PHE A 32 -15.99 -8.96 -9.36
C PHE A 32 -17.37 -9.02 -8.72
N PHE A 33 -17.49 -8.39 -7.56
CA PHE A 33 -18.75 -8.26 -6.84
C PHE A 33 -19.12 -6.78 -6.72
N ILE A 34 -20.33 -6.42 -7.11
CA ILE A 34 -20.92 -5.09 -6.89
C ILE A 34 -22.21 -5.30 -6.13
N THR A 35 -22.28 -4.75 -4.91
CA THR A 35 -23.52 -4.70 -4.14
C THR A 35 -24.02 -3.28 -3.99
N SER A 36 -25.33 -3.16 -3.78
CA SER A 36 -26.04 -1.92 -3.48
C SER A 36 -27.17 -2.23 -2.50
N LEU A 37 -27.83 -1.19 -1.96
CA LEU A 37 -29.04 -1.34 -1.16
C LEU A 37 -30.26 -1.09 -2.05
N LYS A 38 -31.27 -1.95 -1.96
CA LYS A 38 -32.60 -1.71 -2.55
C LYS A 38 -33.28 -0.56 -1.81
N ARG A 39 -34.34 0.02 -2.41
CA ARG A 39 -35.18 1.06 -1.77
C ARG A 39 -35.72 0.64 -0.39
N ASN A 40 -35.94 -0.66 -0.18
CA ASN A 40 -36.40 -1.21 1.10
C ASN A 40 -35.26 -1.54 2.09
N GLY A 41 -34.05 -1.02 1.86
CA GLY A 41 -32.88 -1.24 2.72
C GLY A 41 -32.24 -2.62 2.61
N LYS A 42 -32.80 -3.56 1.85
CA LYS A 42 -32.21 -4.91 1.69
C LYS A 42 -31.00 -4.87 0.74
N PRO A 43 -29.93 -5.63 1.02
CA PRO A 43 -28.79 -5.73 0.11
C PRO A 43 -29.19 -6.36 -1.22
N TRP A 44 -28.53 -5.95 -2.30
CA TRP A 44 -28.69 -6.46 -3.65
C TRP A 44 -27.34 -6.55 -4.34
N THR A 45 -27.04 -7.72 -4.90
CA THR A 45 -25.85 -7.92 -5.73
C THR A 45 -26.19 -7.59 -7.19
N MET A 46 -25.63 -6.50 -7.69
CA MET A 46 -25.80 -6.03 -9.08
C MET A 46 -24.89 -6.77 -10.05
N LEU A 47 -23.70 -7.15 -9.60
CA LEU A 47 -22.72 -7.88 -10.40
C LEU A 47 -22.07 -8.94 -9.52
N ASN A 48 -22.03 -10.17 -10.02
CA ASN A 48 -21.27 -11.28 -9.45
C ASN A 48 -20.65 -12.06 -10.60
N LEU A 49 -19.42 -11.68 -10.97
CA LEU A 49 -18.72 -12.27 -12.11
C LEU A 49 -17.36 -12.81 -11.67
N THR A 50 -17.11 -14.08 -11.91
CA THR A 50 -15.78 -14.68 -11.77
C THR A 50 -15.09 -14.72 -13.13
N ILE A 51 -13.87 -14.17 -13.21
CA ILE A 51 -13.02 -14.26 -14.39
C ILE A 51 -11.84 -15.17 -14.09
N LYS A 52 -11.61 -16.14 -14.97
CA LYS A 52 -10.36 -16.91 -15.00
C LYS A 52 -9.20 -15.97 -15.32
N GLY A 53 -8.39 -15.65 -14.32
CA GLY A 53 -7.33 -14.66 -14.39
C GLY A 53 -6.26 -15.00 -15.42
N CYS A 54 -5.87 -16.27 -15.51
CA CYS A 54 -4.90 -16.73 -16.52
C CYS A 54 -5.46 -16.67 -17.95
N ASP A 55 -6.75 -16.99 -18.13
CA ASP A 55 -7.42 -16.80 -19.41
C ASP A 55 -7.46 -15.32 -19.81
N PHE A 56 -7.74 -14.42 -18.85
CA PHE A 56 -7.70 -12.98 -19.08
C PHE A 56 -6.31 -12.52 -19.54
N ILE A 57 -5.26 -12.95 -18.83
CA ILE A 57 -3.88 -12.60 -19.15
C ILE A 57 -3.51 -13.05 -20.58
N ALA A 58 -3.86 -14.30 -20.91
CA ALA A 58 -3.55 -14.91 -22.20
C ALA A 58 -4.36 -14.30 -23.36
N LYS A 59 -5.65 -14.01 -23.15
CA LYS A 59 -6.60 -13.65 -24.23
C LYS A 59 -6.87 -12.14 -24.33
N SER A 60 -5.84 -11.32 -24.11
CA SER A 60 -5.79 -9.83 -24.04
C SER A 60 -6.62 -8.98 -25.03
N ARG A 61 -7.34 -9.55 -25.99
CA ARG A 61 -8.07 -8.84 -27.06
C ARG A 61 -9.38 -9.52 -27.48
N ARG A 62 -10.31 -9.79 -26.55
CA ARG A 62 -11.69 -10.12 -26.98
C ARG A 62 -12.48 -8.84 -27.27
N LYS A 63 -13.09 -8.77 -28.46
CA LYS A 63 -13.87 -7.62 -28.97
C LYS A 63 -15.14 -7.30 -28.16
N ASN A 64 -15.61 -8.21 -27.32
CA ASN A 64 -16.80 -8.02 -26.47
C ASN A 64 -16.34 -7.86 -25.01
N MET A 65 -15.99 -6.64 -24.60
CA MET A 65 -15.47 -6.37 -23.25
C MET A 65 -16.60 -6.14 -22.25
N ASN A 66 -16.84 -7.10 -21.37
CA ASN A 66 -17.57 -6.87 -20.12
C ASN A 66 -16.73 -5.96 -19.20
N PHE A 67 -17.38 -5.10 -18.41
CA PHE A 67 -16.77 -4.12 -17.50
C PHE A 67 -15.48 -4.59 -16.78
N PRO A 68 -15.41 -5.82 -16.26
CA PRO A 68 -14.21 -6.32 -15.61
C PRO A 68 -12.94 -6.44 -16.48
N TYR A 69 -13.10 -6.70 -17.78
CA TYR A 69 -11.96 -6.72 -18.72
C TYR A 69 -11.38 -5.33 -18.94
N ILE A 70 -12.19 -4.27 -18.83
CA ILE A 70 -11.74 -2.88 -18.94
C ILE A 70 -10.85 -2.54 -17.76
N VAL A 71 -11.25 -2.89 -16.53
CA VAL A 71 -10.49 -2.62 -15.30
C VAL A 71 -9.11 -3.29 -15.36
N LEU A 72 -9.07 -4.57 -15.71
CA LEU A 72 -7.81 -5.31 -15.81
C LEU A 72 -6.95 -4.84 -17.01
N GLY A 73 -7.59 -4.41 -18.10
CA GLY A 73 -6.91 -3.80 -19.25
C GLY A 73 -6.21 -2.49 -18.91
N GLU A 74 -6.84 -1.63 -18.11
CA GLU A 74 -6.24 -0.39 -17.60
C GLU A 74 -5.05 -0.66 -16.67
N LEU A 75 -5.14 -1.70 -15.81
CA LEU A 75 -4.02 -2.13 -14.97
C LEU A 75 -2.83 -2.57 -15.81
N ARG A 76 -3.06 -3.35 -16.87
CA ARG A 76 -2.02 -3.76 -17.83
C ARG A 76 -1.45 -2.59 -18.61
N ALA A 77 -2.28 -1.66 -19.08
CA ALA A 77 -1.83 -0.48 -19.81
C ALA A 77 -1.02 0.49 -18.92
N ALA A 78 -1.34 0.56 -17.63
CA ALA A 78 -0.59 1.35 -16.66
C ALA A 78 0.76 0.73 -16.28
N ASN A 79 0.96 -0.56 -16.55
CA ASN A 79 2.11 -1.32 -16.10
C ASN A 79 2.69 -2.17 -17.26
N PRO A 80 3.74 -1.69 -17.96
CA PRO A 80 4.39 -2.43 -19.05
C PRO A 80 4.89 -3.82 -18.65
N ASN A 81 5.14 -4.03 -17.35
CA ASN A 81 5.64 -5.26 -16.76
C ASN A 81 4.51 -6.14 -16.18
N PHE A 82 3.25 -5.87 -16.51
CA PHE A 82 2.14 -6.71 -16.10
C PHE A 82 2.31 -8.13 -16.69
N PRO A 83 2.05 -9.20 -15.92
CA PRO A 83 2.21 -10.57 -16.40
C PRO A 83 1.49 -10.80 -17.73
N LYS A 84 2.19 -11.42 -18.69
CA LYS A 84 1.66 -11.69 -20.04
C LYS A 84 1.21 -13.13 -20.23
N SER A 85 1.58 -14.01 -19.30
CA SER A 85 1.24 -15.43 -19.30
C SER A 85 1.15 -15.93 -17.86
N CYS A 86 0.52 -17.10 -17.69
CA CYS A 86 0.66 -17.92 -16.49
C CYS A 86 1.65 -19.08 -16.76
N PRO A 87 2.28 -19.67 -15.72
CA PRO A 87 2.19 -19.28 -14.31
C PRO A 87 2.81 -17.91 -14.02
N ILE A 88 2.24 -17.15 -13.08
CA ILE A 88 2.88 -15.92 -12.60
C ILE A 88 3.93 -16.34 -11.57
N LYS A 89 5.19 -16.27 -11.98
CA LYS A 89 6.32 -16.62 -11.11
C LYS A 89 6.59 -15.53 -10.08
N LYS A 90 6.81 -15.94 -8.83
CA LYS A 90 7.38 -15.08 -7.79
C LYS A 90 8.72 -14.55 -8.28
N ARG A 91 8.94 -13.23 -8.14
CA ARG A 91 10.24 -12.62 -8.40
C ARG A 91 10.76 -11.92 -7.14
N PRO A 92 12.06 -12.01 -6.85
CA PRO A 92 12.65 -11.19 -5.82
C PRO A 92 12.75 -9.74 -6.32
N PHE A 93 12.51 -8.78 -5.44
CA PHE A 93 12.59 -7.36 -5.79
C PHE A 93 13.25 -6.55 -4.68
N VAL A 94 13.53 -5.28 -4.94
CA VAL A 94 14.01 -4.34 -3.92
C VAL A 94 13.21 -3.05 -4.07
N LEU A 95 12.77 -2.47 -2.95
CA LEU A 95 12.31 -1.08 -2.92
C LEU A 95 13.50 -0.19 -2.60
N GLU A 96 13.85 0.68 -3.53
CA GLU A 96 14.91 1.65 -3.38
C GLU A 96 14.32 3.02 -3.07
N PHE A 97 14.74 3.65 -1.97
CA PHE A 97 14.41 5.03 -1.66
C PHE A 97 15.33 5.96 -2.47
N HIS A 98 14.73 6.82 -3.30
CA HIS A 98 15.46 7.82 -4.09
C HIS A 98 15.49 9.19 -3.42
N SER A 99 14.35 9.62 -2.88
CA SER A 99 14.25 10.89 -2.17
C SER A 99 13.17 10.82 -1.12
N LEU A 100 13.34 11.68 -0.11
CA LEU A 100 12.43 11.83 1.01
C LEU A 100 12.24 13.31 1.27
N ASP A 101 10.98 13.69 1.46
CA ASP A 101 10.56 15.00 1.93
C ASP A 101 9.57 14.80 3.07
N TYR A 102 9.65 15.63 4.11
CA TYR A 102 8.76 15.50 5.26
C TYR A 102 8.53 16.82 5.98
N GLU A 103 7.38 16.90 6.65
CA GLU A 103 7.00 18.01 7.53
C GLU A 103 6.31 17.46 8.77
N TYR A 104 6.38 18.19 9.89
CA TYR A 104 5.73 17.79 11.13
C TYR A 104 5.25 18.99 11.92
N ASN A 105 4.20 18.77 12.72
CA ASN A 105 3.69 19.78 13.62
C ASN A 105 4.53 19.81 14.90
N LYS A 106 5.31 20.88 15.09
CA LYS A 106 6.23 21.06 16.24
C LYS A 106 5.53 21.09 17.60
N GLU A 107 4.24 21.42 17.65
CA GLU A 107 3.47 21.40 18.90
C GLU A 107 3.06 19.99 19.34
N ARG A 108 3.07 19.04 18.40
CA ARG A 108 2.63 17.65 18.57
C ARG A 108 3.81 16.67 18.53
N VAL A 109 4.82 16.97 17.72
CA VAL A 109 6.00 16.14 17.48
C VAL A 109 7.23 17.00 17.75
N LYS A 110 8.03 16.60 18.74
CA LYS A 110 9.23 17.30 19.20
C LYS A 110 10.41 17.05 18.26
N ILE A 111 10.58 15.81 17.84
CA ILE A 111 11.59 15.40 16.86
C ILE A 111 10.91 14.50 15.84
N PHE A 112 11.07 14.84 14.57
CA PHE A 112 10.77 13.98 13.44
C PHE A 112 11.93 14.11 12.47
N ASP A 113 12.91 13.24 12.60
CA ASP A 113 14.09 13.21 11.74
C ASP A 113 14.06 11.93 10.91
N MET A 114 14.29 12.08 9.61
CA MET A 114 14.30 10.96 8.69
C MET A 114 15.37 11.17 7.63
N LYS A 115 16.14 10.12 7.35
CA LYS A 115 17.19 10.16 6.33
C LYS A 115 17.30 8.85 5.59
N ILE A 116 17.57 8.96 4.29
CA ILE A 116 17.95 7.82 3.46
C ILE A 116 19.43 7.55 3.69
N VAL A 117 19.77 6.31 3.98
CA VAL A 117 21.15 5.83 4.20
C VAL A 117 21.41 4.58 3.37
N GLU A 118 22.67 4.29 3.10
CA GLU A 118 23.06 3.01 2.51
C GLU A 118 23.30 1.98 3.62
N TYR A 119 22.71 0.79 3.47
CA TYR A 119 22.89 -0.32 4.40
C TYR A 119 22.91 -1.65 3.64
N GLN A 120 23.99 -2.40 3.76
CA GLN A 120 24.19 -3.69 3.06
C GLN A 120 23.93 -3.60 1.54
N GLY A 121 24.36 -2.51 0.90
CA GLY A 121 24.15 -2.27 -0.54
C GLY A 121 22.72 -1.92 -0.94
N ASN A 122 21.81 -1.72 0.03
CA ASN A 122 20.44 -1.28 -0.19
C ASN A 122 20.24 0.15 0.31
N SER A 123 19.30 0.86 -0.32
CA SER A 123 18.77 2.11 0.22
C SER A 123 17.85 1.79 1.40
N ALA A 124 18.16 2.37 2.57
CA ALA A 124 17.47 2.14 3.84
C ALA A 124 17.07 3.48 4.47
N LEU A 125 16.17 3.41 5.45
CA LEU A 125 15.62 4.56 6.16
C LEU A 125 16.08 4.53 7.61
N ASN A 126 16.72 5.61 8.06
CA ASN A 126 16.85 5.92 9.48
C ASN A 126 15.77 6.94 9.84
N ALA A 127 14.98 6.66 10.87
CA ALA A 127 14.00 7.61 11.39
C ALA A 127 14.02 7.66 12.92
N THR A 128 13.85 8.88 13.45
CA THR A 128 13.69 9.13 14.88
C THR A 128 12.44 9.97 15.08
N VAL A 129 11.55 9.51 15.96
CA VAL A 129 10.32 10.24 16.31
C VAL A 129 10.23 10.40 17.82
N ILE A 130 9.95 11.62 18.28
CA ILE A 130 9.63 11.93 19.68
C ILE A 130 8.37 12.79 19.70
N PHE A 131 7.31 12.32 20.34
CA PHE A 131 6.08 13.10 20.49
C PHE A 131 6.19 14.11 21.64
N ALA A 132 5.61 15.29 21.44
CA ALA A 132 5.57 16.34 22.46
C ALA A 132 4.43 16.12 23.47
N ARG A 133 3.45 15.26 23.13
CA ARG A 133 2.25 14.96 23.93
C ARG A 133 1.85 13.50 23.72
N ASP A 134 1.12 12.94 24.67
CA ASP A 134 0.59 11.59 24.54
C ASP A 134 -0.41 11.53 23.39
N ILE A 135 -0.26 10.53 22.52
CA ILE A 135 -1.14 10.33 21.36
C ILE A 135 -2.11 9.20 21.69
N ASN A 136 -3.32 9.56 22.11
CA ASN A 136 -4.38 8.62 22.49
C ASN A 136 -5.05 7.95 21.28
N ASP A 137 -5.06 8.64 20.16
CA ASP A 137 -5.69 8.26 18.91
C ASP A 137 -4.98 8.93 17.74
N PHE A 138 -4.85 8.22 16.62
CA PHE A 138 -4.34 8.80 15.38
C PHE A 138 -4.78 7.96 14.18
N TYR A 139 -4.71 8.55 13.00
CA TYR A 139 -4.99 7.91 11.72
C TYR A 139 -3.77 8.02 10.81
N LEU A 140 -3.50 6.96 10.04
CA LEU A 140 -2.47 6.92 9.02
C LEU A 140 -3.12 6.89 7.64
N ASP A 141 -2.97 7.95 6.88
CA ASP A 141 -3.30 7.94 5.46
C ASP A 141 -2.09 7.49 4.66
N LEU A 142 -2.28 6.41 3.91
CA LEU A 142 -1.28 5.83 3.04
C LEU A 142 -1.75 5.98 1.60
N LYS A 143 -0.94 6.65 0.78
CA LYS A 143 -1.23 6.84 -0.64
C LYS A 143 -0.02 6.48 -1.47
N VAL A 144 -0.18 5.54 -2.40
CA VAL A 144 0.86 5.14 -3.36
C VAL A 144 0.43 5.60 -4.75
N LEU A 145 1.23 6.46 -5.35
CA LEU A 145 1.01 7.02 -6.68
C LEU A 145 2.04 6.47 -7.67
N VAL A 146 1.57 5.97 -8.81
CA VAL A 146 2.43 5.56 -9.93
C VAL A 146 2.38 6.66 -10.99
N PRO A 147 3.50 7.34 -11.29
CA PRO A 147 3.54 8.41 -12.28
C PRO A 147 3.28 7.85 -13.69
N LYS A 148 2.56 8.62 -14.51
CA LYS A 148 2.27 8.31 -15.92
C LYS A 148 2.80 9.45 -16.80
N LYS A 149 3.56 9.14 -17.87
CA LYS A 149 4.29 10.12 -18.70
C LYS A 149 3.45 11.30 -19.24
N LYS A 150 2.13 11.14 -19.43
CA LYS A 150 1.23 12.17 -20.02
C LYS A 150 -0.19 12.14 -19.45
N ARG A 151 -0.39 11.57 -18.26
CA ARG A 151 -1.71 11.41 -17.64
C ARG A 151 -1.63 11.65 -16.14
N ARG A 152 -2.78 11.87 -15.50
CA ARG A 152 -2.86 11.90 -14.03
C ARG A 152 -2.21 10.63 -13.45
N PRO A 153 -1.45 10.75 -12.35
CA PRO A 153 -0.86 9.58 -11.69
C PRO A 153 -1.93 8.55 -11.36
N PHE A 154 -1.56 7.28 -11.51
CA PHE A 154 -2.43 6.18 -11.09
C PHE A 154 -2.32 5.99 -9.58
N VAL A 155 -3.47 5.95 -8.89
CA VAL A 155 -3.51 5.70 -7.45
C VAL A 155 -3.51 4.18 -7.25
N LEU A 156 -2.36 3.63 -6.87
CA LEU A 156 -2.20 2.20 -6.62
C LEU A 156 -2.75 1.80 -5.25
N LEU A 157 -2.57 2.67 -4.26
CA LEU A 157 -3.09 2.50 -2.92
C LEU A 157 -3.58 3.85 -2.42
N ASN A 158 -4.72 3.85 -1.76
CA ASN A 158 -5.23 4.99 -1.01
C ASN A 158 -6.09 4.44 0.13
N MET A 159 -5.55 4.47 1.34
CA MET A 159 -6.20 3.88 2.50
C MET A 159 -5.94 4.72 3.74
N THR A 160 -6.89 4.70 4.66
CA THR A 160 -6.75 5.30 5.99
C THR A 160 -6.84 4.17 7.02
N VAL A 161 -5.89 4.13 7.95
CA VAL A 161 -5.82 3.11 9.02
C VAL A 161 -5.93 3.80 10.36
N ASN A 162 -6.71 3.25 11.29
CA ASN A 162 -6.65 3.67 12.69
C ASN A 162 -5.32 3.22 13.30
N GLY A 163 -4.49 4.18 13.69
CA GLY A 163 -3.16 3.95 14.23
C GLY A 163 -3.16 3.12 15.51
N CYS A 164 -4.13 3.32 16.41
CA CYS A 164 -4.19 2.54 17.65
C CYS A 164 -4.64 1.10 17.41
N GLU A 165 -5.56 0.87 16.50
CA GLU A 165 -5.89 -0.50 16.04
C GLU A 165 -4.69 -1.16 15.36
N PHE A 166 -3.91 -0.36 14.61
CA PHE A 166 -2.66 -0.83 14.00
C PHE A 166 -1.65 -1.30 15.06
N LEU A 167 -1.44 -0.50 16.11
CA LEU A 167 -0.51 -0.81 17.20
C LEU A 167 -0.95 -2.01 18.03
N ASN A 168 -2.24 -2.17 18.30
CA ASN A 168 -2.78 -3.28 19.10
C ASN A 168 -2.67 -4.66 18.42
N GLY A 169 -1.97 -4.75 17.28
CA GLY A 169 -1.87 -5.96 16.47
C GLY A 169 -3.17 -6.15 15.71
N ILE A 170 -3.20 -5.63 14.48
CA ILE A 170 -4.35 -5.76 13.59
C ILE A 170 -4.79 -7.23 13.51
N ASN A 171 -5.89 -7.60 14.17
CA ASN A 171 -6.51 -8.91 14.03
C ASN A 171 -7.37 -9.00 12.75
N ASN A 172 -7.39 -7.90 11.98
CA ASN A 172 -8.14 -7.80 10.76
C ASN A 172 -7.40 -8.50 9.61
N ARG A 173 -7.88 -9.70 9.25
CA ARG A 173 -7.35 -10.55 8.16
C ARG A 173 -7.28 -9.84 6.80
N TYR A 174 -7.98 -8.72 6.62
CA TYR A 174 -7.99 -7.95 5.38
C TYR A 174 -6.66 -7.16 5.22
N LEU A 175 -6.15 -6.56 6.28
CA LEU A 175 -4.94 -5.70 6.22
C LEU A 175 -3.61 -6.47 6.35
N LYS A 176 -3.44 -7.59 5.63
CA LYS A 176 -2.20 -8.41 5.69
C LYS A 176 -0.91 -7.61 5.44
N PHE A 177 -0.95 -6.65 4.52
CA PHE A 177 0.20 -5.78 4.25
C PHE A 177 0.51 -4.87 5.44
N ALA A 178 -0.51 -4.26 6.05
CA ALA A 178 -0.30 -3.43 7.24
C ALA A 178 0.21 -4.28 8.41
N TYR A 179 -0.32 -5.49 8.61
CA TYR A 179 0.17 -6.43 9.61
C TYR A 179 1.63 -6.85 9.36
N PHE A 180 2.00 -7.10 8.09
CA PHE A 180 3.38 -7.34 7.70
C PHE A 180 4.29 -6.18 8.09
N ILE A 181 3.91 -4.95 7.72
CA ILE A 181 4.63 -3.73 8.10
C ILE A 181 4.73 -3.62 9.64
N TYR A 182 3.64 -3.80 10.37
CA TYR A 182 3.63 -3.80 11.84
C TYR A 182 4.67 -4.77 12.42
N ASN A 183 4.75 -6.00 11.91
CA ASN A 183 5.73 -6.98 12.38
C ASN A 183 7.18 -6.57 12.10
N GLN A 184 7.44 -5.82 11.02
CA GLN A 184 8.75 -5.26 10.73
C GLN A 184 9.08 -4.07 11.64
N PHE A 185 8.07 -3.31 12.08
CA PHE A 185 8.30 -2.15 12.95
C PHE A 185 8.39 -2.50 14.43
N LYS A 186 7.62 -3.49 14.91
CA LYS A 186 7.58 -3.87 16.35
C LYS A 186 8.92 -4.36 16.91
N GLN A 187 9.84 -4.77 16.04
CA GLN A 187 11.19 -5.20 16.43
C GLN A 187 12.10 -4.01 16.78
N PHE A 188 11.72 -2.79 16.41
CA PHE A 188 12.52 -1.61 16.66
C PHE A 188 12.36 -1.08 18.08
N LYS A 189 13.49 -0.60 18.64
CA LYS A 189 13.53 -0.09 20.01
C LYS A 189 12.63 1.13 20.17
N GLY A 190 11.76 1.07 21.17
CA GLY A 190 10.83 2.15 21.50
C GLY A 190 9.59 2.21 20.60
N PHE A 191 9.45 1.31 19.62
CA PHE A 191 8.23 1.25 18.82
C PHE A 191 7.03 0.92 19.72
N PRO A 192 5.95 1.74 19.69
CA PRO A 192 4.80 1.50 20.54
C PRO A 192 4.04 0.25 20.08
N THR A 193 3.44 -0.48 21.01
CA THR A 193 2.61 -1.68 20.74
C THR A 193 1.16 -1.50 21.18
N LYS A 194 0.82 -0.31 21.66
CA LYS A 194 -0.53 0.09 22.04
C LYS A 194 -0.60 1.61 22.12
N CYS A 195 -1.82 2.13 22.16
CA CYS A 195 -2.09 3.50 22.58
C CYS A 195 -2.32 3.57 24.11
N PRO A 196 -2.06 4.73 24.75
CA PRO A 196 -1.49 5.93 24.15
C PRO A 196 -0.01 5.76 23.76
N VAL A 197 0.42 6.43 22.69
CA VAL A 197 1.85 6.58 22.39
C VAL A 197 2.41 7.65 23.32
N GLU A 198 3.29 7.23 24.24
CA GLU A 198 3.86 8.07 25.28
C GLU A 198 4.68 9.24 24.70
N LYS A 199 4.48 10.44 25.24
CA LYS A 199 5.32 11.62 24.97
C LYS A 199 6.75 11.42 25.45
N ASP A 200 7.68 12.17 24.88
CA ASP A 200 9.11 12.19 25.24
C ASP A 200 9.82 10.82 25.14
N LYS A 201 9.13 9.78 24.71
CA LYS A 201 9.69 8.46 24.46
C LYS A 201 10.19 8.38 23.02
N PRO A 202 11.50 8.18 22.81
CA PRO A 202 12.03 8.14 21.47
C PRO A 202 11.73 6.80 20.79
N ILE A 203 11.22 6.90 19.57
CA ILE A 203 11.02 5.80 18.65
C ILE A 203 12.16 5.85 17.65
N TYR A 204 13.01 4.81 17.65
CA TYR A 204 14.15 4.72 16.74
C TYR A 204 13.91 3.62 15.72
N ILE A 205 13.98 3.96 14.44
CA ILE A 205 13.86 3.04 13.31
C ILE A 205 15.20 3.08 12.56
N PRO A 206 16.19 2.25 12.96
CA PRO A 206 17.48 2.19 12.29
C PRO A 206 17.43 1.25 11.07
N TYR A 207 18.01 1.71 9.97
CA TYR A 207 18.29 0.94 8.76
C TYR A 207 17.09 0.17 8.22
N PHE A 208 15.89 0.74 8.29
CA PHE A 208 14.70 0.11 7.76
C PHE A 208 14.77 0.06 6.23
N TYR A 209 14.88 -1.14 5.69
CA TYR A 209 14.70 -1.40 4.27
C TYR A 209 13.58 -2.41 4.10
N PHE A 210 12.95 -2.39 2.93
CA PHE A 210 11.87 -3.32 2.64
C PHE A 210 12.44 -4.64 2.13
N ASP A 211 12.38 -5.66 2.98
CA ASP A 211 12.75 -7.03 2.59
C ASP A 211 11.67 -7.63 1.68
N SER A 212 12.06 -7.99 0.47
CA SER A 212 11.13 -8.56 -0.50
C SER A 212 10.79 -10.02 -0.25
N GLU A 213 11.59 -10.76 0.51
CA GLU A 213 11.39 -12.20 0.72
C GLU A 213 10.06 -12.49 1.42
N ASN A 214 9.72 -11.59 2.35
CA ASN A 214 8.50 -11.62 3.14
C ASN A 214 7.37 -10.72 2.59
N SER A 215 7.62 -10.08 1.46
CA SER A 215 6.67 -9.15 0.84
C SER A 215 5.80 -9.82 -0.22
N PRO A 216 4.68 -9.19 -0.63
CA PRO A 216 3.89 -9.65 -1.76
C PRO A 216 4.75 -9.75 -3.05
N PRO A 217 4.95 -10.94 -3.62
CA PRO A 217 5.96 -11.21 -4.63
C PRO A 217 5.66 -10.69 -6.05
N TYR A 218 4.65 -9.83 -6.21
CA TYR A 218 4.11 -9.43 -7.52
C TYR A 218 4.05 -7.92 -7.73
N LEU A 219 4.91 -7.15 -7.06
CA LEU A 219 5.09 -5.77 -7.50
C LEU A 219 5.82 -5.78 -8.84
N PRO A 220 5.34 -5.11 -9.90
CA PRO A 220 6.10 -4.91 -11.13
C PRO A 220 7.32 -4.00 -10.91
N VAL A 221 8.20 -3.86 -11.90
CA VAL A 221 9.22 -2.79 -11.87
C VAL A 221 8.55 -1.47 -12.25
N PHE A 222 8.53 -0.51 -11.32
CA PHE A 222 7.97 0.83 -11.53
C PHE A 222 8.54 1.83 -10.52
N ASN A 223 8.44 3.11 -10.87
CA ASN A 223 8.65 4.20 -9.92
C ASN A 223 7.32 4.51 -9.22
N CYS A 224 7.34 4.84 -7.94
CA CYS A 224 6.15 5.30 -7.24
C CYS A 224 6.47 6.37 -6.21
N ARG A 225 5.44 7.15 -5.86
CA ARG A 225 5.49 8.09 -4.75
C ARG A 225 4.61 7.54 -3.62
N LEU A 226 5.23 7.22 -2.49
CA LEU A 226 4.55 6.86 -1.26
C LEU A 226 4.35 8.12 -0.43
N SER A 227 3.12 8.38 -0.01
CA SER A 227 2.75 9.45 0.91
C SER A 227 2.17 8.81 2.17
N ILE A 228 2.74 9.17 3.31
CA ILE A 228 2.29 8.77 4.64
C ILE A 228 1.91 10.05 5.37
N VAL A 229 0.66 10.17 5.79
CA VAL A 229 0.19 11.33 6.57
C VAL A 229 -0.42 10.80 7.86
N SER A 230 0.20 11.17 8.98
CA SER A 230 -0.31 10.84 10.31
C SER A 230 -1.13 12.01 10.83
N ARG A 231 -2.37 11.75 11.26
CA ARG A 231 -3.32 12.77 11.73
C ARG A 231 -3.94 12.41 13.06
N GLN A 232 -4.25 13.41 13.85
CA GLN A 232 -5.06 13.29 15.06
C GLN A 232 -6.18 14.33 14.97
N LYS A 233 -7.43 13.87 14.92
CA LYS A 233 -8.61 14.71 14.63
C LYS A 233 -8.42 15.48 13.29
N ASP A 234 -8.59 16.79 13.31
CA ASP A 234 -8.49 17.67 12.13
C ASP A 234 -7.07 18.18 11.85
N ASP A 235 -6.08 17.79 12.66
CA ASP A 235 -4.71 18.24 12.56
C ASP A 235 -3.76 17.08 12.20
N PHE A 236 -2.57 17.41 11.68
CA PHE A 236 -1.55 16.42 11.33
C PHE A 236 -0.46 16.34 12.40
N LEU A 237 0.05 15.14 12.63
CA LEU A 237 1.24 14.90 13.43
C LEU A 237 2.48 15.09 12.55
N TYR A 238 2.52 14.37 11.42
CA TYR A 238 3.58 14.47 10.43
C TYR A 238 3.11 14.03 9.03
N ARG A 239 3.85 14.44 8.01
CA ARG A 239 3.70 13.98 6.63
C ARG A 239 5.08 13.58 6.11
N ALA A 240 5.14 12.44 5.42
CA ALA A 240 6.35 11.95 4.77
C ALA A 240 6.03 11.52 3.35
N HIS A 241 6.85 11.97 2.41
CA HIS A 241 6.73 11.70 0.98
C HIS A 241 8.02 11.06 0.49
N PHE A 242 7.91 9.82 0.00
CA PHE A 242 9.03 9.06 -0.53
C PHE A 242 8.86 8.91 -2.04
N ASN A 243 9.91 9.17 -2.80
CA ASN A 243 10.04 8.67 -4.15
C ASN A 243 10.78 7.33 -4.09
N LEU A 244 10.12 6.28 -4.54
CA LEU A 244 10.59 4.91 -4.49
C LEU A 244 10.71 4.33 -5.89
N ARG A 245 11.57 3.33 -6.04
CA ARG A 245 11.63 2.50 -7.23
C ARG A 245 11.60 1.03 -6.85
N VAL A 246 10.68 0.29 -7.42
CA VAL A 246 10.70 -1.18 -7.39
C VAL A 246 11.65 -1.66 -8.47
N LYS A 247 12.71 -2.39 -8.11
CA LYS A 247 13.66 -3.02 -9.03
C LYS A 247 13.63 -4.55 -8.89
N ASP A 248 14.14 -5.27 -9.87
CA ASP A 248 14.51 -6.68 -9.68
C ASP A 248 15.67 -6.79 -8.70
N LYS A 249 15.65 -7.79 -7.79
CA LYS A 249 16.82 -8.15 -7.00
C LYS A 249 17.82 -8.78 -7.97
N ARG A 250 19.01 -8.18 -8.11
CA ARG A 250 20.06 -8.77 -8.95
C ARG A 250 20.51 -10.09 -8.30
N PRO A 251 20.73 -11.16 -9.07
CA PRO A 251 21.44 -12.33 -8.55
C PRO A 251 22.84 -11.87 -8.11
N ILE A 252 23.21 -12.25 -6.88
CA ILE A 252 24.57 -12.09 -6.34
C ILE A 252 25.42 -13.22 -6.91
#